data_AF-A0A9Q0N5W6-F1
#
_entry.id   AF-A0A9Q0N5W6-F1
#
_cell.length_a   1.000
_cell.length_b   1.000
_cell.length_c   1.000
_cell.angle_alpha   90.00
_cell.angle_beta   90.00
_cell.angle_gamma   90.00
#
_symmetry.space_group_name_H-M   'P 1'
#
loop_
_entity.id
_entity.type
_entity.pdbx_description
1 polymer ?
#
loop_
_entity_poly.entity_id
_entity_poly.type
_entity_poly.pdbx_seq_one_letter_code
_entity_poly.pdbx_strand_id
1 'polypeptide(L)'
;MVSRNMSACLMFAVTLLILKQQQANAQGPIAIVRSILQNNVVGAPVVHKVTQWDFDPEVSQKRRAQFYELHGYRAEKLIERLGLGIDGHAEERLQQQRARDAGKLGGQMYP
;
A
#
# COMPACT_ATOMS: atom_id res chain seq x y z
N MET A 1 29.79 -55.09 -18.33
CA MET A 1 28.39 -55.21 -17.85
C MET A 1 28.06 -54.20 -16.75
N VAL A 2 28.99 -53.88 -15.85
CA VAL A 2 28.80 -52.92 -14.73
C VAL A 2 28.57 -51.46 -15.19
N SER A 3 29.27 -50.95 -16.21
CA SER A 3 29.12 -49.54 -16.63
C SER A 3 27.76 -49.21 -17.25
N ARG A 4 27.13 -50.18 -17.93
CA ARG A 4 25.82 -49.99 -18.58
C ARG A 4 24.69 -49.88 -17.55
N ASN A 5 24.81 -50.60 -16.44
CA ASN A 5 23.87 -50.52 -15.32
C ASN A 5 24.09 -49.24 -14.49
N MET A 6 25.35 -48.80 -14.34
CA MET A 6 25.70 -47.54 -13.66
C MET A 6 25.14 -46.32 -14.40
N SER A 7 25.28 -46.25 -15.73
CA SER A 7 24.68 -45.17 -16.53
C SER A 7 23.16 -45.21 -16.52
N ALA A 8 22.52 -46.39 -16.49
CA ALA A 8 21.07 -46.49 -16.38
C ALA A 8 20.56 -45.97 -15.03
N CYS A 9 21.24 -46.29 -13.92
CA CYS A 9 20.91 -45.74 -12.60
C CYS A 9 21.11 -44.23 -12.53
N LEU A 10 22.18 -43.70 -13.14
CA LEU A 10 22.43 -42.26 -13.18
C LEU A 10 21.34 -41.52 -13.97
N MET A 11 20.96 -42.05 -15.15
CA MET A 11 19.88 -41.49 -15.95
C MET A 11 18.56 -41.53 -15.19
N PHE A 12 18.23 -42.64 -14.51
CA PHE A 12 17.02 -42.75 -13.71
C PHE A 12 16.99 -41.73 -12.55
N ALA A 13 18.12 -41.53 -11.87
CA ALA A 13 18.24 -40.54 -10.80
C ALA A 13 18.07 -39.10 -11.33
N VAL A 14 18.62 -38.79 -12.50
CA VAL A 14 18.44 -37.49 -13.16
C VAL A 14 16.98 -37.27 -13.56
N THR A 15 16.30 -38.27 -14.11
CA THR A 15 14.87 -38.16 -14.46
C THR A 15 14.00 -37.93 -13.22
N LEU A 16 14.30 -38.59 -12.10
CA LEU A 16 13.59 -38.37 -10.84
C LEU A 16 13.80 -36.96 -10.28
N LEU A 17 15.00 -36.41 -10.42
CA LEU A 17 15.32 -35.04 -10.02
C LEU A 17 14.52 -34.01 -10.83
N ILE A 18 14.43 -34.20 -12.15
CA ILE A 18 13.67 -33.30 -13.05
C ILE A 18 12.16 -33.34 -12.72
N LEU A 19 11.61 -34.54 -12.46
CA LEU A 19 10.20 -34.71 -12.07
C LEU A 19 9.86 -34.03 -10.74
N LYS A 20 10.77 -34.06 -9.76
CA LYS A 20 10.59 -33.35 -8.48
C LYS A 20 10.63 -31.84 -8.64
N GLN A 21 11.49 -31.33 -9.52
CA GLN A 21 11.59 -29.89 -9.80
C GLN A 21 10.32 -29.33 -10.47
N GLN A 22 9.65 -30.11 -11.32
CA GLN A 22 8.38 -29.68 -11.93
C GLN A 22 7.24 -29.54 -10.90
N GLN A 23 7.20 -30.40 -9.86
CA GLN A 23 6.20 -30.28 -8.79
C GLN A 23 6.41 -29.05 -7.91
N ALA A 24 7.66 -28.61 -7.70
CA ALA A 24 7.97 -27.41 -6.94
C ALA A 24 7.59 -26.10 -7.68
N ASN A 25 7.59 -26.12 -9.02
CA ASN A 25 7.22 -24.97 -9.85
C ASN A 25 5.76 -24.95 -10.28
N ALA A 26 5.02 -26.05 -10.10
CA ALA A 26 3.60 -26.12 -10.38
C ALA A 26 2.81 -25.41 -9.27
N GLN A 27 2.70 -24.09 -9.36
CA GLN A 27 1.68 -23.34 -8.64
C GLN A 27 0.32 -23.83 -9.15
N GLY A 28 -0.31 -24.73 -8.41
CA GLY A 28 -1.63 -25.25 -8.79
C GLY A 28 -2.65 -24.13 -8.96
N PRO A 29 -3.79 -24.36 -9.65
CA PRO A 29 -4.79 -23.34 -9.93
C PRO A 29 -5.22 -22.55 -8.68
N ILE A 30 -5.26 -23.22 -7.53
CA ILE A 30 -5.57 -22.64 -6.22
C ILE A 30 -4.54 -21.59 -5.79
N ALA A 31 -3.25 -21.81 -6.04
CA ALA A 31 -2.19 -20.86 -5.68
C ALA A 31 -2.28 -19.59 -6.53
N ILE A 32 -2.61 -19.72 -7.81
CA ILE A 32 -2.84 -18.60 -8.72
C ILE A 32 -4.07 -17.81 -8.28
N VAL A 33 -5.21 -18.47 -8.06
CA VAL A 33 -6.45 -17.81 -7.58
C VAL A 33 -6.22 -17.11 -6.24
N ARG A 34 -5.51 -17.76 -5.30
CA ARG A 34 -5.15 -17.17 -4.01
C ARG A 34 -4.28 -15.92 -4.19
N SER A 35 -3.28 -15.96 -5.08
CA SER A 35 -2.41 -14.81 -5.34
C SER A 35 -3.18 -13.63 -5.95
N ILE A 36 -4.11 -13.89 -6.87
CA ILE A 36 -4.95 -12.85 -7.48
C ILE A 36 -5.87 -12.23 -6.43
N LEU A 37 -6.54 -13.05 -5.61
CA LEU A 37 -7.42 -12.56 -4.55
C LEU A 37 -6.65 -11.75 -3.50
N GLN A 38 -5.50 -12.25 -3.04
CA GLN A 38 -4.69 -11.53 -2.05
C GLN A 38 -4.19 -10.18 -2.58
N ASN A 39 -3.71 -10.12 -3.82
CA ASN A 39 -3.22 -8.88 -4.41
C ASN A 39 -4.32 -7.84 -4.64
N ASN A 40 -5.56 -8.27 -4.91
CA ASN A 40 -6.68 -7.36 -5.13
C ASN A 40 -7.40 -6.95 -3.83
N VAL A 41 -7.45 -7.82 -2.81
CA VAL A 41 -8.13 -7.55 -1.54
C VAL A 41 -7.24 -6.78 -0.56
N VAL A 42 -5.95 -7.12 -0.50
CA VAL A 42 -4.99 -6.49 0.43
C VAL A 42 -4.27 -5.30 -0.23
N GLY A 43 -4.39 -5.19 -1.56
CA GLY A 43 -3.53 -4.34 -2.38
C GLY A 43 -2.15 -4.98 -2.58
N ALA A 44 -1.49 -4.65 -3.70
CA ALA A 44 -0.08 -4.98 -3.86
C ALA A 44 0.69 -4.43 -2.65
N PRO A 45 1.75 -5.09 -2.15
CA PRO A 45 2.56 -4.59 -1.05
C PRO A 45 3.36 -3.37 -1.54
N VAL A 46 2.67 -2.25 -1.70
CA VAL A 46 3.25 -0.93 -1.87
C VAL A 46 3.91 -0.65 -0.54
N VAL A 47 5.24 -0.68 -0.58
CA VAL A 47 6.17 -0.50 0.53
C VAL A 47 5.61 0.56 1.48
N HIS A 48 5.17 0.13 2.67
CA HIS A 48 4.82 1.06 3.72
C HIS A 48 6.12 1.78 4.09
N LYS A 49 6.29 3.04 3.66
CA LYS A 49 7.42 3.84 4.08
C LYS A 49 7.30 4.03 5.58
N VAL A 50 8.24 3.46 6.32
CA VAL A 50 8.39 3.74 7.75
C VAL A 50 8.62 5.24 7.88
N THR A 51 7.60 5.94 8.34
CA THR A 51 7.64 7.39 8.58
C THR A 51 7.75 7.58 10.08
N GLN A 52 8.88 8.10 10.53
CA GLN A 52 9.07 8.44 11.93
C GLN A 52 8.54 9.85 12.16
N TRP A 53 7.63 9.98 13.13
CA TRP A 53 7.08 11.25 13.55
C TRP A 53 7.66 11.60 14.91
N ASP A 54 8.11 12.84 15.08
CA ASP A 54 8.44 13.38 16.38
C ASP A 54 7.13 13.78 17.09
N PHE A 55 6.58 12.85 17.88
CA PHE A 55 5.33 13.05 18.60
C PHE A 55 5.61 13.60 20.00
N ASP A 56 5.40 14.90 20.18
CA ASP A 56 5.34 15.51 21.50
C ASP A 56 3.88 15.45 22.03
N PRO A 57 3.60 14.67 23.08
CA PRO A 57 2.24 14.53 23.62
C PRO A 57 1.68 15.85 24.20
N GLU A 58 2.53 16.79 24.60
CA GLU A 58 2.11 18.06 25.18
C GLU A 58 1.91 19.18 24.16
N VAL A 59 2.42 19.01 22.93
CA VAL A 59 2.39 20.05 21.89
C VAL A 59 0.96 20.52 21.61
N SER A 60 0.00 19.61 21.72
CA SER A 60 -1.42 19.89 21.49
C SER A 60 -1.99 20.85 22.54
N GLN A 61 -1.56 20.74 23.79
CA GLN A 61 -2.01 21.62 24.88
C GLN A 61 -1.38 23.01 24.74
N LYS A 62 -0.07 23.06 24.47
CA LYS A 62 0.68 24.31 24.26
C LYS A 62 0.12 25.11 23.07
N ARG A 63 -0.10 24.46 21.93
CA ARG A 63 -0.65 25.10 20.73
C ARG A 63 -2.10 25.56 20.92
N ARG A 64 -2.90 24.83 21.71
CA ARG A 64 -4.27 25.24 22.02
C ARG A 64 -4.28 26.56 22.80
N ALA A 65 -3.47 26.67 23.85
CA ALA A 65 -3.37 27.90 24.64
C ALA A 65 -2.93 29.10 23.77
N GLN A 66 -1.89 28.93 22.95
CA GLN A 66 -1.43 29.95 22.00
C GLN A 66 -2.52 30.35 20.99
N PHE A 67 -3.30 29.39 20.51
CA PHE A 67 -4.38 29.66 19.57
C PHE A 67 -5.52 30.48 20.19
N TYR A 68 -5.89 30.19 21.44
CA TYR A 68 -6.86 31.01 22.19
C TYR A 68 -6.34 32.42 22.45
N GLU A 69 -5.05 32.58 22.74
CA GLU A 69 -4.42 33.90 22.92
C GLU A 69 -4.48 34.74 21.63
N LEU A 70 -4.21 34.13 20.48
CA LEU A 70 -4.19 34.82 19.19
C LEU A 70 -5.59 35.12 18.64
N HIS A 71 -6.60 34.28 18.91
CA HIS A 71 -7.92 34.36 18.24
C HIS A 71 -9.06 34.70 19.20
N GLY A 72 -8.76 34.81 20.49
CA GLY A 72 -9.69 35.22 21.54
C GLY A 72 -10.85 34.24 21.75
N TYR A 73 -11.94 34.76 22.32
CA TYR A 73 -13.10 33.97 22.75
C TYR A 73 -13.76 33.12 21.64
N ARG A 74 -13.67 33.54 20.37
CA ARG A 74 -14.29 32.81 19.24
C ARG A 74 -13.41 31.70 18.67
N ALA A 75 -12.23 31.49 19.23
CA ALA A 75 -11.28 30.48 18.78
C ALA A 75 -11.87 29.06 18.78
N GLU A 76 -12.72 28.72 19.75
CA GLU A 76 -13.35 27.38 19.81
C GLU A 76 -14.21 27.09 18.57
N LYS A 77 -15.10 28.04 18.21
CA LYS A 77 -15.93 27.94 17.00
C LYS A 77 -15.09 27.94 15.71
N LEU A 78 -13.92 28.59 15.74
CA LEU A 78 -12.99 28.56 14.62
C LEU A 78 -12.30 27.19 14.50
N ILE A 79 -11.85 26.57 15.59
CA ILE A 79 -11.28 25.22 15.60
C ILE A 79 -12.31 24.21 15.08
N GLU A 80 -13.55 24.29 15.56
CA GLU A 80 -14.64 23.44 15.12
C GLU A 80 -14.87 23.56 13.60
N ARG A 81 -14.95 24.79 13.09
CA ARG A 81 -15.09 25.05 11.66
C ARG A 81 -13.91 24.53 10.85
N LEU A 82 -12.67 24.72 11.32
CA LEU A 82 -11.48 24.17 10.68
C LEU A 82 -11.51 22.63 10.66
N GLY A 83 -11.91 21.99 11.76
CA GLY A 83 -12.05 20.53 11.86
C GLY A 83 -13.15 19.97 10.96
N LEU A 84 -14.24 20.72 10.75
CA LEU A 84 -15.30 20.41 9.78
C LEU A 84 -14.90 20.74 8.34
N GLY A 85 -13.72 21.35 8.11
CA GLY A 85 -13.28 21.79 6.79
C GLY A 85 -14.07 22.98 6.25
N ILE A 86 -14.68 23.79 7.12
CA ILE A 86 -15.38 25.05 6.82
C ILE A 86 -14.43 26.23 7.06
N ASP A 87 -13.28 26.15 6.40
CA ASP A 87 -12.17 27.10 6.43
C ASP A 87 -12.32 28.24 5.40
N GLY A 88 -13.27 28.12 4.47
CA GLY A 88 -13.48 29.07 3.38
C GLY A 88 -12.68 28.75 2.11
N HIS A 89 -11.78 27.78 2.15
CA HIS A 89 -10.93 27.36 1.03
C HIS A 89 -11.49 26.13 0.29
N ALA A 90 -12.81 25.89 0.40
CA ALA A 90 -13.47 24.74 -0.22
C ALA A 90 -13.33 24.76 -1.75
N GLU A 91 -13.44 25.94 -2.36
CA GLU A 91 -13.29 26.11 -3.81
C GLU A 91 -11.87 25.83 -4.28
N GLU A 92 -10.86 26.32 -3.57
CA GLU A 92 -9.45 26.04 -3.86
C GLU A 92 -9.15 24.54 -3.76
N ARG A 93 -9.64 23.88 -2.70
CA ARG A 93 -9.49 22.42 -2.53
C ARG A 93 -10.17 21.65 -3.65
N LEU A 94 -11.34 22.10 -4.08
CA LEU A 94 -12.05 21.51 -5.22
C LEU A 94 -11.28 21.72 -6.53
N GLN A 95 -10.72 22.90 -6.78
CA GLN A 95 -9.89 23.17 -7.96
C GLN A 95 -8.62 22.32 -7.96
N GLN A 96 -7.96 22.16 -6.82
CA GLN A 96 -6.80 21.29 -6.67
C GLN A 96 -7.14 19.82 -6.90
N GLN A 97 -8.30 19.35 -6.41
CA GLN A 97 -8.81 18.01 -6.71
C GLN A 97 -9.02 17.84 -8.22
N ARG A 98 -9.74 18.77 -8.85
CA ARG A 98 -9.96 18.76 -10.31
C ARG A 98 -8.66 18.75 -11.10
N ALA A 99 -7.66 19.53 -10.69
CA ALA A 99 -6.35 19.55 -11.34
C ALA A 99 -5.60 18.22 -11.15
N ARG A 100 -5.71 17.58 -9.98
CA ARG A 100 -5.12 16.25 -9.74
C ARG A 100 -5.81 15.14 -10.53
N ASP A 101 -7.12 15.27 -10.69
CA ASP A 101 -8.00 14.27 -11.30
C ASP A 101 -8.16 14.48 -12.81
N ALA A 102 -7.70 15.62 -13.34
CA ALA A 102 -7.62 15.88 -14.77
C ALA A 102 -6.78 14.80 -15.46
N GLY A 103 -7.40 14.06 -16.39
CA GLY A 103 -6.78 12.95 -17.11
C GLY A 103 -6.68 11.63 -16.32
N LYS A 104 -7.22 11.55 -15.10
CA LYS A 104 -7.22 10.35 -14.27
C LYS A 104 -8.65 9.86 -14.00
N LEU A 105 -9.20 9.07 -14.91
CA LEU A 105 -10.47 8.38 -14.70
C LEU A 105 -10.19 7.07 -13.95
N GLY A 106 -10.83 6.86 -12.79
CA GLY A 106 -10.77 5.58 -12.06
C GLY A 106 -9.37 5.15 -11.59
N GLY A 107 -8.41 6.08 -11.45
CA GLY A 107 -7.05 5.77 -11.03
C GLY A 107 -6.08 5.36 -12.15
N GLN A 108 -6.49 5.43 -13.42
CA GLN A 108 -5.62 5.21 -14.58
C GLN A 108 -5.45 6.50 -15.40
N MET A 109 -4.20 6.75 -15.80
CA MET A 109 -3.83 7.88 -16.66
C MET A 109 -4.27 7.53 -18.09
N TYR A 110 -5.22 8.29 -18.65
CA TYR A 110 -5.56 8.16 -20.08
C TYR A 110 -4.63 9.06 -20.89
N PRO A 111 -4.09 8.59 -22.05
CA PRO A 111 -3.26 9.41 -22.93
C PRO A 111 -4.05 10.56 -23.56
#